data_AF-W4JWS1-F1
#
_entry.id   AF-W4JWS1-F1
#
_cell.length_a   1.000
_cell.length_b   1.000
_cell.length_c   1.000
_cell.angle_alpha   90.00
_cell.angle_beta   90.00
_cell.angle_gamma   90.00
#
_symmetry.space_group_name_H-M   'P 1'
#
loop_
_entity.id
_entity.type
_entity.pdbx_description
1 polymer ?
#
loop_
_entity_poly.entity_id
_entity_poly.type
_entity_poly.pdbx_seq_one_letter_code
_entity_poly.pdbx_strand_id
1 'polypeptide(L)'
;MDVTPIPESEDLTQLFDLSPEGFPWNDRRVEDIKNRRADMSDLLIFDILLLSGEMRQPSALWPPTDVASLQRLLAAIEQSKYDGLKKDCLIYFLLKWHQDDRAASFKETRCIPPQFSALSDAFWHLDTGINVEYAISLLADVRLNRDYTSKILKAISFDEDSARLIVKYIRTVKPLLTEPDDLDIYVVALAQNSIMEAWHFQRTFPESNGTRTRLIRKILSWALSPTPKEEPLVHLLAFPFSLFEQS
;
A
#
# COMPACT_ATOMS: atom_id res chain seq x y z
N MET A 1 -11.56 -31.98 40.30
CA MET A 1 -10.65 -31.23 39.42
C MET A 1 -11.39 -31.08 38.12
N ASP A 2 -11.91 -29.88 37.88
CA ASP A 2 -12.71 -29.59 36.69
C ASP A 2 -11.73 -29.30 35.56
N VAL A 3 -11.63 -30.24 34.61
CA VAL A 3 -10.76 -30.09 33.44
C VAL A 3 -11.54 -29.18 32.48
N THR A 4 -11.23 -27.89 32.52
CA THR A 4 -11.69 -26.96 31.48
C THR A 4 -11.26 -27.50 30.12
N PRO A 5 -12.18 -27.71 29.16
CA PRO A 5 -11.82 -28.15 27.83
C PRO A 5 -10.85 -27.12 27.24
N ILE A 6 -9.72 -27.59 26.72
CA ILE A 6 -8.87 -26.80 25.84
C ILE A 6 -9.77 -26.42 24.65
N PRO A 7 -9.91 -25.13 24.28
CA PRO A 7 -10.69 -24.77 23.11
C PRO A 7 -10.12 -25.52 21.91
N GLU A 8 -10.94 -26.29 21.21
CA GLU A 8 -10.55 -26.86 19.92
C GLU A 8 -10.08 -25.70 19.04
N SER A 9 -8.87 -25.80 18.49
CA SER A 9 -8.39 -24.83 17.50
C SER A 9 -9.37 -24.88 16.34
N GLU A 10 -10.03 -23.75 16.08
CA GLU A 10 -10.99 -23.63 14.98
C GLU A 10 -10.29 -23.96 13.66
N ASP A 11 -10.85 -24.86 12.89
CA ASP A 11 -10.30 -25.23 11.59
C ASP A 11 -10.57 -24.12 10.56
N LEU A 12 -9.64 -23.16 10.48
CA LEU A 12 -9.72 -22.01 9.58
C LEU A 12 -9.76 -22.41 8.10
N THR A 13 -9.40 -23.64 7.73
CA THR A 13 -9.43 -24.09 6.33
C THR A 13 -10.85 -24.18 5.77
N GLN A 14 -11.85 -24.36 6.63
CA GLN A 14 -13.27 -24.43 6.26
C GLN A 14 -13.82 -23.10 5.73
N LEU A 15 -13.11 -22.00 5.96
CA LEU A 15 -13.46 -20.67 5.45
C LEU A 15 -13.13 -20.54 3.95
N PHE A 16 -12.32 -21.43 3.40
CA PHE A 16 -11.81 -21.38 2.04
C PHE A 16 -12.43 -22.48 1.17
N ASP A 17 -12.58 -22.19 -0.11
CA ASP A 17 -12.86 -23.22 -1.10
C ASP A 17 -11.58 -24.00 -1.40
N LEU A 18 -11.56 -25.28 -1.02
CA LEU A 18 -10.41 -26.17 -1.22
C LEU A 18 -10.53 -27.01 -2.49
N SER A 19 -11.62 -26.85 -3.27
CA SER A 19 -11.74 -27.50 -4.57
C SER A 19 -10.73 -26.93 -5.56
N PRO A 20 -10.21 -27.71 -6.52
CA PRO A 20 -9.29 -27.23 -7.54
C PRO A 20 -9.83 -26.01 -8.33
N GLU A 21 -11.14 -25.97 -8.57
CA GLU A 21 -11.80 -24.91 -9.32
C GLU A 21 -12.08 -23.66 -8.48
N GLY A 22 -12.34 -23.83 -7.18
CA GLY A 22 -12.68 -22.76 -6.26
C GLY A 22 -11.50 -22.15 -5.49
N PHE A 23 -10.34 -22.81 -5.50
CA PHE A 23 -9.16 -22.35 -4.77
C PHE A 23 -8.73 -20.96 -5.24
N PRO A 24 -8.59 -19.97 -4.33
CA PRO A 24 -8.52 -18.57 -4.74
C PRO A 24 -7.16 -18.17 -5.33
N TRP A 25 -6.12 -18.98 -5.19
CA TRP A 25 -4.78 -18.73 -5.73
C TRP A 25 -4.41 -19.72 -6.83
N ASN A 26 -5.06 -19.58 -7.99
CA ASN A 26 -4.63 -20.29 -9.20
C ASN A 26 -3.27 -19.78 -9.71
N ASP A 27 -2.66 -20.54 -10.62
CA ASP A 27 -1.31 -20.24 -11.17
C ASP A 27 -1.16 -18.80 -11.67
N ARG A 28 -2.19 -18.28 -12.35
CA ARG A 28 -2.19 -16.91 -12.84
C ARG A 28 -2.12 -15.89 -11.69
N ARG A 29 -2.98 -16.04 -10.68
CA ARG A 29 -2.99 -15.12 -9.52
C ARG A 29 -1.70 -15.21 -8.73
N VAL A 30 -1.13 -16.40 -8.57
CA VAL A 30 0.18 -16.58 -7.93
C VAL A 30 1.26 -15.80 -8.68
N GLU A 31 1.26 -15.87 -10.01
CA GLU A 31 2.21 -15.14 -10.84
C GLU A 31 1.98 -13.63 -10.79
N ASP A 32 0.73 -13.17 -10.85
CA ASP A 32 0.37 -11.76 -10.70
C ASP A 32 0.87 -11.20 -9.35
N ILE A 33 0.71 -11.96 -8.24
CA ILE A 33 1.23 -11.59 -6.92
C ILE A 33 2.75 -11.50 -6.90
N LYS A 34 3.46 -12.42 -7.57
CA LYS A 34 4.94 -12.40 -7.64
C LYS A 34 5.44 -11.21 -8.45
N ASN A 35 4.84 -10.94 -9.60
CA ASN A 35 5.19 -9.80 -10.44
C ASN A 35 4.95 -8.49 -9.67
N ARG A 36 3.79 -8.37 -9.03
CA ARG A 36 3.45 -7.22 -8.22
C ARG A 36 4.39 -7.04 -7.04
N ARG A 37 4.83 -8.13 -6.41
CA ARG A 37 5.86 -8.09 -5.36
C ARG A 37 7.19 -7.57 -5.88
N ALA A 38 7.65 -8.04 -7.04
CA ALA A 38 8.90 -7.59 -7.65
C ALA A 38 8.86 -6.08 -7.94
N ASP A 39 7.75 -5.60 -8.50
CA ASP A 39 7.49 -4.18 -8.74
C ASP A 39 7.54 -3.37 -7.43
N MET A 40 6.97 -3.92 -6.35
CA MET A 40 6.94 -3.29 -5.04
C MET A 40 8.24 -3.50 -4.23
N SER A 41 9.39 -3.67 -4.87
CA SER A 41 10.69 -3.84 -4.18
C SER A 41 10.74 -5.09 -3.31
N ASP A 42 10.32 -6.21 -3.89
CA ASP A 42 10.34 -7.56 -3.32
C ASP A 42 9.53 -7.79 -2.04
N LEU A 43 8.67 -6.83 -1.68
CA LEU A 43 7.77 -6.93 -0.53
C LEU A 43 6.41 -6.37 -0.89
N LEU A 44 5.33 -7.07 -0.56
CA LEU A 44 3.97 -6.52 -0.52
C LEU A 44 3.68 -5.93 0.87
N ILE A 45 2.61 -5.17 0.99
CA ILE A 45 2.14 -4.70 2.31
C ILE A 45 1.77 -5.91 3.17
N PHE A 46 1.14 -6.93 2.60
CA PHE A 46 0.84 -8.17 3.32
C PHE A 46 2.12 -8.88 3.81
N ASP A 47 3.20 -8.89 3.02
CA ASP A 47 4.49 -9.44 3.48
C ASP A 47 5.01 -8.68 4.72
N ILE A 48 4.87 -7.34 4.75
CA ILE A 48 5.23 -6.50 5.90
C ILE A 48 4.38 -6.83 7.13
N LEU A 49 3.07 -7.07 6.93
CA LEU A 49 2.17 -7.49 8.00
C LEU A 49 2.55 -8.86 8.56
N LEU A 50 2.95 -9.81 7.70
CA LEU A 50 3.42 -11.12 8.15
C LEU A 50 4.73 -10.99 8.96
N LEU A 51 5.70 -10.19 8.48
CA LEU A 51 6.95 -9.92 9.22
C LEU A 51 6.69 -9.30 10.59
N SER A 52 5.76 -8.34 10.66
CA SER A 52 5.41 -7.65 11.90
C SER A 52 4.73 -8.56 12.93
N GLY A 53 4.18 -9.71 12.48
CA GLY A 53 3.67 -10.78 13.35
C GLY A 53 4.74 -11.81 13.76
N GLU A 54 6.00 -11.57 13.41
CA GLU A 54 7.16 -12.48 13.56
C GLU A 54 7.08 -13.77 12.72
N MET A 55 6.29 -13.77 11.65
CA MET A 55 6.31 -14.85 10.67
C MET A 55 7.53 -14.69 9.76
N ARG A 56 8.50 -15.60 9.92
CA ARG A 56 9.75 -15.57 9.17
C ARG A 56 9.51 -16.01 7.73
N GLN A 57 10.23 -15.40 6.79
CA GLN A 57 10.18 -15.71 5.35
C GLN A 57 8.77 -15.62 4.72
N PRO A 58 8.13 -14.43 4.72
CA PRO A 58 6.79 -14.24 4.14
C PRO A 58 6.67 -14.73 2.70
N SER A 59 7.70 -14.51 1.87
CA SER A 59 7.70 -14.94 0.46
C SER A 59 7.66 -16.45 0.26
N ALA A 60 8.00 -17.24 1.29
CA ALA A 60 7.86 -18.70 1.28
C ALA A 60 6.49 -19.18 1.78
N LEU A 61 5.73 -18.31 2.46
CA LEU A 61 4.40 -18.57 2.99
C LEU A 61 3.27 -18.00 2.10
N TRP A 62 3.55 -16.89 1.42
CA TRP A 62 2.59 -16.12 0.65
C TRP A 62 3.08 -15.86 -0.78
N PRO A 63 2.26 -16.08 -1.82
CA PRO A 63 0.93 -16.70 -1.79
C PRO A 63 0.98 -18.23 -1.67
N PRO A 64 -0.07 -18.86 -1.12
CA PRO A 64 -0.20 -20.31 -1.16
C PRO A 64 -0.44 -20.78 -2.61
N THR A 65 0.17 -21.90 -2.97
CA THR A 65 0.08 -22.55 -4.29
C THR A 65 -0.80 -23.79 -4.29
N ASP A 66 -1.17 -24.28 -3.12
CA ASP A 66 -1.97 -25.48 -2.89
C ASP A 66 -2.57 -25.48 -1.47
N VAL A 67 -3.44 -26.43 -1.18
CA VAL A 67 -4.12 -26.56 0.14
C VAL A 67 -3.11 -26.72 1.29
N ALA A 68 -2.01 -27.45 1.10
CA ALA A 68 -1.01 -27.67 2.14
C ALA A 68 -0.22 -26.40 2.46
N SER A 69 0.07 -25.57 1.47
CA SER A 69 0.69 -24.25 1.65
C SER A 69 -0.26 -23.26 2.31
N LEU A 70 -1.56 -23.31 2.00
CA LEU A 70 -2.58 -22.53 2.72
C LEU A 70 -2.62 -22.93 4.20
N GLN A 71 -2.69 -24.23 4.50
CA GLN A 71 -2.65 -24.73 5.89
C GLN A 71 -1.42 -24.25 6.65
N ARG A 72 -0.24 -24.27 6.01
CA ARG A 72 1.00 -23.72 6.61
C ARG A 72 0.90 -22.22 6.88
N LEU A 73 0.34 -21.45 5.96
CA LEU A 73 0.13 -20.01 6.15
C LEU A 73 -0.84 -19.72 7.30
N LEU A 74 -1.98 -20.42 7.34
CA LEU A 74 -2.98 -20.28 8.42
C LEU A 74 -2.39 -20.65 9.78
N ALA A 75 -1.68 -21.77 9.87
CA ALA A 75 -0.99 -22.18 11.10
C ALA A 75 0.07 -21.15 11.53
N ALA A 76 0.82 -20.56 10.59
CA ALA A 76 1.77 -19.50 10.89
C ALA A 76 1.09 -18.24 11.44
N ILE A 77 -0.09 -17.87 10.91
CA ILE A 77 -0.91 -16.77 11.42
C ILE A 77 -1.40 -17.08 12.83
N GLU A 78 -1.92 -18.28 13.08
CA GLU A 78 -2.38 -18.69 14.41
C GLU A 78 -1.26 -18.68 15.46
N GLN A 79 -0.05 -19.09 15.07
CA GLN A 79 1.13 -19.15 15.94
C GLN A 79 1.87 -17.80 16.06
N SER A 80 1.46 -16.79 15.29
CA SER A 80 2.09 -15.47 15.32
C SER A 80 1.90 -14.76 16.67
N LYS A 81 2.73 -13.73 16.91
CA LYS A 81 2.66 -12.90 18.12
C LYS A 81 1.48 -11.93 18.16
N TYR A 82 0.68 -11.89 17.11
CA TYR A 82 -0.49 -11.02 17.06
C TYR A 82 -1.57 -11.42 18.07
N ASP A 83 -2.32 -10.42 18.51
CA ASP A 83 -3.59 -10.63 19.20
C ASP A 83 -4.65 -11.22 18.25
N GLY A 84 -5.77 -11.69 18.81
CA GLY A 84 -6.84 -12.31 18.03
C GLY A 84 -7.38 -11.42 16.92
N LEU A 85 -7.56 -10.12 17.19
CA LEU A 85 -8.08 -9.18 16.22
C LEU A 85 -7.14 -9.01 15.00
N LYS A 86 -5.84 -8.85 15.23
CA LYS A 86 -4.87 -8.75 14.14
C LYS A 86 -4.78 -10.06 13.34
N LYS A 87 -4.88 -11.22 13.98
CA LYS A 87 -4.98 -12.52 13.29
C LYS A 87 -6.23 -12.57 12.41
N ASP A 88 -7.38 -12.20 12.94
CA ASP A 88 -8.63 -12.12 12.17
C ASP A 88 -8.51 -11.16 10.98
N CYS A 89 -7.80 -10.04 11.13
CA CYS A 89 -7.56 -9.10 10.01
C CYS A 89 -6.72 -9.71 8.87
N LEU A 90 -5.76 -10.58 9.19
CA LEU A 90 -4.98 -11.31 8.18
C LEU A 90 -5.83 -12.37 7.48
N ILE A 91 -6.66 -13.11 8.23
CA ILE A 91 -7.59 -14.09 7.63
C ILE A 91 -8.61 -13.38 6.75
N TYR A 92 -9.17 -12.25 7.21
CA TYR A 92 -10.06 -11.41 6.42
C TYR A 92 -9.40 -10.96 5.11
N PHE A 93 -8.14 -10.50 5.15
CA PHE A 93 -7.39 -10.14 3.95
C PHE A 93 -7.26 -11.32 2.97
N LEU A 94 -6.98 -12.53 3.48
CA LEU A 94 -6.89 -13.73 2.65
C LEU A 94 -8.23 -14.09 2.00
N LEU A 95 -9.33 -14.01 2.76
CA LEU A 95 -10.68 -14.32 2.24
C LEU A 95 -11.12 -13.38 1.12
N LYS A 96 -10.61 -12.14 1.07
CA LYS A 96 -10.90 -11.21 -0.04
C LYS A 96 -10.45 -11.73 -1.40
N TRP A 97 -9.51 -12.69 -1.45
CA TRP A 97 -9.08 -13.31 -2.71
C TRP A 97 -10.17 -14.17 -3.37
N HIS A 98 -11.19 -14.61 -2.62
CA HIS A 98 -12.37 -15.23 -3.22
C HIS A 98 -13.22 -14.24 -4.02
N GLN A 99 -13.17 -12.94 -3.70
CA GLN A 99 -13.97 -11.89 -4.33
C GLN A 99 -15.49 -12.15 -4.26
N ASP A 100 -15.94 -12.73 -3.15
CA ASP A 100 -17.33 -13.02 -2.81
C ASP A 100 -17.68 -12.57 -1.37
N ASP A 101 -18.84 -12.99 -0.87
CA ASP A 101 -19.36 -12.58 0.44
C ASP A 101 -18.67 -13.25 1.66
N ARG A 102 -17.70 -14.16 1.45
CA ARG A 102 -17.02 -14.87 2.55
C ARG A 102 -16.30 -13.91 3.49
N ALA A 103 -15.56 -12.96 2.92
CA ALA A 103 -14.84 -11.96 3.72
C ALA A 103 -15.82 -11.09 4.54
N ALA A 104 -16.92 -10.66 3.92
CA ALA A 104 -17.94 -9.86 4.60
C ALA A 104 -18.60 -10.61 5.77
N SER A 105 -18.98 -11.87 5.53
CA SER A 105 -19.56 -12.76 6.54
C SER A 105 -18.60 -13.03 7.70
N PHE A 106 -17.32 -13.24 7.40
CA PHE A 106 -16.26 -13.43 8.39
C PHE A 106 -16.08 -12.18 9.27
N LYS A 107 -16.01 -11.00 8.64
CA LYS A 107 -15.91 -9.70 9.36
C LYS A 107 -17.04 -9.53 10.38
N GLU A 108 -18.28 -9.85 10.00
CA GLU A 108 -19.44 -9.77 10.89
C GLU A 108 -19.38 -10.80 12.01
N THR A 109 -19.06 -12.05 11.68
CA THR A 109 -18.98 -13.15 12.65
C THR A 109 -17.89 -12.90 13.71
N ARG A 110 -16.73 -12.42 13.28
CA ARG A 110 -15.61 -12.07 14.17
C ARG A 110 -15.74 -10.69 14.81
N CYS A 111 -16.79 -9.94 14.48
CA CYS A 111 -16.98 -8.57 14.96
C CYS A 111 -15.74 -7.68 14.71
N ILE A 112 -15.07 -7.84 13.56
CA ILE A 112 -13.89 -7.03 13.22
C ILE A 112 -14.34 -5.56 13.14
N PRO A 113 -13.76 -4.66 13.95
CA PRO A 113 -14.20 -3.27 13.97
C PRO A 113 -13.96 -2.61 12.59
N PRO A 114 -14.84 -1.67 12.18
CA PRO A 114 -14.81 -1.09 10.82
C PRO A 114 -13.45 -0.50 10.41
N GLN A 115 -12.72 0.11 11.34
CA GLN A 115 -11.41 0.69 11.07
C GLN A 115 -10.36 -0.38 10.74
N PHE A 116 -10.45 -1.57 11.33
CA PHE A 116 -9.51 -2.66 11.06
C PHE A 116 -9.82 -3.32 9.71
N SER A 117 -11.10 -3.58 9.42
CA SER A 117 -11.49 -4.13 8.11
C SER A 117 -11.19 -3.14 6.98
N ALA A 118 -11.45 -1.83 7.18
CA ALA A 118 -11.14 -0.80 6.18
C ALA A 118 -9.64 -0.69 5.89
N LEU A 119 -8.79 -0.87 6.91
CA LEU A 119 -7.34 -0.89 6.70
C LEU A 119 -6.91 -2.13 5.92
N SER A 120 -7.41 -3.31 6.28
CA SER A 120 -7.16 -4.55 5.52
C SER A 120 -7.66 -4.45 4.08
N ASP A 121 -8.82 -3.83 3.85
CA ASP A 121 -9.37 -3.56 2.51
C ASP A 121 -8.44 -2.67 1.70
N ALA A 122 -7.99 -1.56 2.28
CA ALA A 122 -7.08 -0.64 1.62
C ALA A 122 -5.77 -1.33 1.23
N PHE A 123 -5.17 -2.11 2.13
CA PHE A 123 -3.95 -2.86 1.84
C PHE A 123 -4.17 -3.92 0.75
N TRP A 124 -5.31 -4.60 0.75
CA TRP A 124 -5.62 -5.57 -0.30
C TRP A 124 -5.72 -4.92 -1.68
N HIS A 125 -6.37 -3.75 -1.78
CA HIS A 125 -6.46 -3.00 -3.03
C HIS A 125 -5.10 -2.48 -3.51
N LEU A 126 -4.22 -2.06 -2.59
CA LEU A 126 -2.87 -1.61 -2.93
C LEU A 126 -1.96 -2.76 -3.39
N ASP A 127 -2.01 -3.90 -2.69
CA ASP A 127 -1.23 -5.10 -3.02
C ASP A 127 -1.69 -5.77 -4.30
N THR A 128 -2.99 -5.74 -4.61
CA THR A 128 -3.51 -6.28 -5.87
C THR A 128 -3.40 -5.31 -7.04
N GLY A 129 -3.31 -4.00 -6.76
CA GLY A 129 -3.44 -2.95 -7.77
C GLY A 129 -4.87 -2.77 -8.31
N ILE A 130 -5.86 -3.46 -7.75
CA ILE A 130 -7.26 -3.36 -8.18
C ILE A 130 -7.92 -2.25 -7.38
N ASN A 131 -8.54 -1.27 -8.06
CA ASN A 131 -9.27 -0.15 -7.44
C ASN A 131 -8.42 0.65 -6.42
N VAL A 132 -7.20 1.02 -6.81
CA VAL A 132 -6.27 1.80 -5.96
C VAL A 132 -6.89 3.10 -5.44
N GLU A 133 -7.73 3.77 -6.25
CA GLU A 133 -8.45 4.97 -5.82
C GLU A 133 -9.42 4.72 -4.64
N TYR A 134 -10.04 3.54 -4.59
CA TYR A 134 -10.90 3.16 -3.48
C TYR A 134 -10.09 2.93 -2.21
N ALA A 135 -8.92 2.29 -2.32
CA ALA A 135 -7.96 2.19 -1.22
C ALA A 135 -7.61 3.55 -0.61
N ILE A 136 -7.32 4.56 -1.43
CA ILE A 136 -7.01 5.91 -0.95
C ILE A 136 -8.20 6.54 -0.22
N SER A 137 -9.42 6.26 -0.70
CA SER A 137 -10.65 6.76 -0.07
C SER A 137 -10.87 6.14 1.31
N LEU A 138 -10.56 4.84 1.47
CA LEU A 138 -10.55 4.16 2.78
C LEU A 138 -9.47 4.75 3.70
N LEU A 139 -8.26 4.93 3.18
CA LEU A 139 -7.13 5.48 3.94
C LEU A 139 -7.36 6.91 4.42
N ALA A 140 -8.29 7.67 3.84
CA ALA A 140 -8.62 9.01 4.28
C ALA A 140 -9.27 9.08 5.68
N ASP A 141 -9.79 7.95 6.21
CA ASP A 141 -10.34 7.91 7.57
C ASP A 141 -9.23 8.10 8.62
N VAL A 142 -9.32 9.20 9.37
CA VAL A 142 -8.32 9.66 10.36
C VAL A 142 -8.07 8.67 11.49
N ARG A 143 -8.99 7.72 11.71
CA ARG A 143 -8.87 6.70 12.77
C ARG A 143 -7.92 5.57 12.38
N LEU A 144 -7.52 5.48 11.10
CA LEU A 144 -6.62 4.45 10.62
C LEU A 144 -5.17 4.77 10.97
N ASN A 145 -4.46 3.77 11.50
CA ASN A 145 -3.01 3.85 11.64
C ASN A 145 -2.33 3.58 10.28
N ARG A 146 -1.41 4.45 9.86
CA ARG A 146 -0.92 4.56 8.47
C ARG A 146 0.60 4.53 8.40
N ASP A 147 1.21 3.56 9.07
CA ASP A 147 2.67 3.47 9.27
C ASP A 147 3.49 3.06 8.02
N TYR A 148 2.89 3.06 6.82
CA TYR A 148 3.52 2.53 5.60
C TYR A 148 3.49 3.51 4.42
N THR A 149 3.64 4.82 4.68
CA THR A 149 3.56 5.88 3.67
C THR A 149 4.36 5.58 2.40
N SER A 150 5.64 5.24 2.53
CA SER A 150 6.50 4.98 1.36
C SER A 150 6.03 3.79 0.54
N LYS A 151 5.53 2.75 1.23
CA LYS A 151 4.99 1.57 0.56
C LYS A 151 3.68 1.86 -0.16
N ILE A 152 2.82 2.64 0.45
CA ILE A 152 1.54 3.09 -0.14
C ILE A 152 1.82 3.95 -1.38
N LEU A 153 2.73 4.93 -1.29
CA LEU A 153 3.14 5.76 -2.43
C LEU A 153 3.71 4.92 -3.57
N LYS A 154 4.56 3.93 -3.25
CA LYS A 154 5.09 2.98 -4.23
C LYS A 154 3.96 2.18 -4.89
N ALA A 155 3.00 1.66 -4.13
CA ALA A 155 1.86 0.93 -4.69
C ALA A 155 1.01 1.78 -5.63
N ILE A 156 0.76 3.06 -5.27
CA ILE A 156 0.02 4.01 -6.10
C ILE A 156 0.80 4.37 -7.37
N SER A 157 2.13 4.42 -7.31
CA SER A 157 2.98 4.80 -8.45
C SER A 157 2.87 3.88 -9.69
N PHE A 158 2.29 2.69 -9.51
CA PHE A 158 2.04 1.73 -10.59
C PHE A 158 0.66 1.88 -11.24
N ASP A 159 -0.20 2.75 -10.72
CA ASP A 159 -1.49 3.06 -11.34
C ASP A 159 -1.29 4.00 -12.55
N GLU A 160 -2.11 3.83 -13.59
CA GLU A 160 -2.06 4.69 -14.79
C GLU A 160 -2.29 6.17 -14.43
N ASP A 161 -3.13 6.44 -13.43
CA ASP A 161 -3.46 7.77 -12.93
C ASP A 161 -2.72 8.11 -11.63
N SER A 162 -1.54 7.51 -11.45
CA SER A 162 -0.70 7.65 -10.24
C SER A 162 -0.48 9.09 -9.82
N ALA A 163 -0.24 10.01 -10.76
CA ALA A 163 -0.03 11.44 -10.48
C ALA A 163 -1.18 12.05 -9.68
N ARG A 164 -2.41 11.90 -10.15
CA ARG A 164 -3.61 12.42 -9.48
C ARG A 164 -3.83 11.70 -8.15
N LEU A 165 -3.65 10.38 -8.13
CA LEU A 165 -3.87 9.56 -6.94
C LEU A 165 -2.87 9.84 -5.81
N ILE A 166 -1.59 10.07 -6.13
CA ILE A 166 -0.56 10.48 -5.15
C ILE A 166 -0.94 11.84 -4.53
N VAL A 167 -1.32 12.81 -5.36
CA VAL A 167 -1.76 14.13 -4.88
C VAL A 167 -3.02 14.01 -4.01
N LYS A 168 -3.99 13.18 -4.42
CA LYS A 168 -5.19 12.88 -3.64
C LYS A 168 -4.81 12.28 -2.28
N TYR A 169 -4.01 11.22 -2.28
CA TYR A 169 -3.54 10.56 -1.06
C TYR A 169 -2.87 11.54 -0.10
N ILE A 170 -1.91 12.33 -0.57
CA ILE A 170 -1.18 13.27 0.31
C ILE A 170 -2.10 14.37 0.85
N ARG A 171 -3.03 14.88 0.04
CA ARG A 171 -3.95 15.95 0.48
C ARG A 171 -5.05 15.46 1.43
N THR A 172 -5.59 14.26 1.22
CA THR A 172 -6.70 13.72 2.03
C THR A 172 -6.20 12.98 3.26
N VAL A 173 -5.15 12.17 3.11
CA VAL A 173 -4.61 11.34 4.19
C VAL A 173 -3.62 12.15 5.03
N LYS A 174 -2.90 13.12 4.44
CA LYS A 174 -1.86 13.92 5.11
C LYS A 174 -0.83 13.07 5.87
N PRO A 175 -0.23 12.07 5.20
CA PRO A 175 0.80 11.25 5.84
C PRO A 175 2.03 12.11 6.17
N LEU A 176 2.83 11.65 7.13
CA LEU A 176 4.14 12.23 7.35
C LEU A 176 5.07 11.84 6.18
N LEU A 177 5.59 12.83 5.46
CA LEU A 177 6.55 12.64 4.36
C LEU A 177 7.96 12.96 4.87
N THR A 178 8.66 11.96 5.40
CA THR A 178 10.04 12.10 5.89
C THR A 178 11.07 11.61 4.89
N GLU A 179 10.74 10.58 4.11
CA GLU A 179 11.71 9.95 3.23
C GLU A 179 12.00 10.81 1.99
N PRO A 180 13.27 10.96 1.60
CA PRO A 180 13.65 11.68 0.39
C PRO A 180 12.91 11.22 -0.86
N ASP A 181 12.75 9.92 -1.03
CA ASP A 181 12.10 9.33 -2.20
C ASP A 181 10.59 9.61 -2.22
N ASP A 182 9.94 9.67 -1.06
CA ASP A 182 8.52 10.01 -0.95
C ASP A 182 8.26 11.46 -1.36
N LEU A 183 9.15 12.37 -0.98
CA LEU A 183 9.11 13.76 -1.41
C LEU A 183 9.35 13.89 -2.92
N ASP A 184 10.26 13.08 -3.47
CA ASP A 184 10.56 13.05 -4.90
C ASP A 184 9.36 12.53 -5.71
N ILE A 185 8.68 11.48 -5.23
CA ILE A 185 7.44 10.96 -5.83
C ILE A 185 6.36 12.06 -5.82
N TYR A 186 6.17 12.72 -4.68
CA TYR A 186 5.14 13.74 -4.55
C TYR A 186 5.40 14.96 -5.43
N VAL A 187 6.64 15.49 -5.47
CA VAL A 187 6.93 16.69 -6.26
C VAL A 187 6.77 16.44 -7.76
N VAL A 188 7.09 15.23 -8.23
CA VAL A 188 6.85 14.82 -9.62
C VAL A 188 5.35 14.71 -9.90
N ALA A 189 4.59 14.10 -8.99
CA ALA A 189 3.13 14.02 -9.11
C ALA A 189 2.47 15.40 -9.11
N LEU A 190 2.96 16.34 -8.29
CA LEU A 190 2.54 17.74 -8.34
C LEU A 190 2.88 18.34 -9.70
N ALA A 191 4.09 18.14 -10.22
CA ALA A 191 4.51 18.76 -11.47
C ALA A 191 3.67 18.27 -12.67
N GLN A 192 3.28 16.98 -12.66
CA GLN A 192 2.36 16.39 -13.64
C GLN A 192 0.96 17.00 -13.62
N ASN A 193 0.48 17.45 -12.46
CA ASN A 193 -0.81 18.13 -12.33
C ASN A 193 -0.68 19.66 -12.57
N SER A 194 0.37 20.28 -12.02
CA SER A 194 0.69 21.70 -12.11
C SER A 194 2.14 21.94 -11.68
N ILE A 195 2.99 22.36 -12.62
CA ILE A 195 4.38 22.72 -12.31
C ILE A 195 4.49 23.85 -11.27
N MET A 196 3.49 24.72 -11.23
CA MET A 196 3.41 25.82 -10.28
C MET A 196 3.22 25.32 -8.85
N GLU A 197 2.36 24.32 -8.64
CA GLU A 197 2.19 23.69 -7.34
C GLU A 197 3.48 22.99 -6.88
N ALA A 198 4.16 22.29 -7.80
CA ALA A 198 5.44 21.67 -7.50
C ALA A 198 6.51 22.71 -7.12
N TRP A 199 6.56 23.84 -7.84
CA TRP A 199 7.49 24.92 -7.55
C TRP A 199 7.19 25.63 -6.23
N HIS A 200 5.92 25.81 -5.88
CA HIS A 200 5.54 26.30 -4.56
C HIS A 200 5.88 25.31 -3.44
N PHE A 201 5.76 24.00 -3.71
CA PHE A 201 6.10 22.98 -2.73
C PHE A 201 7.58 23.00 -2.33
N GLN A 202 8.52 23.13 -3.27
CA GLN A 202 9.94 23.23 -2.88
C GLN A 202 10.22 24.46 -1.97
N ARG A 203 9.46 25.56 -2.13
CA ARG A 203 9.60 26.76 -1.29
C ARG A 203 9.14 26.57 0.17
N THR A 204 8.45 25.47 0.49
CA THR A 204 8.10 25.16 1.89
C THR A 204 9.31 24.69 2.70
N PHE A 205 10.43 24.42 2.05
CA PHE A 205 11.69 24.01 2.68
C PHE A 205 12.66 25.19 2.79
N PRO A 206 13.41 25.32 3.91
CA PRO A 206 14.44 26.36 4.06
C PRO A 206 15.53 26.28 2.99
N GLU A 207 16.07 27.43 2.58
CA GLU A 207 17.19 27.53 1.62
C GLU A 207 18.49 26.90 2.12
N SER A 208 18.66 26.82 3.44
CA SER A 208 19.80 26.15 4.07
C SER A 208 19.74 24.62 3.99
N ASN A 209 18.59 24.03 3.65
CA ASN A 209 18.40 22.60 3.56
C ASN A 209 18.56 22.11 2.12
N GLY A 210 19.45 21.14 1.89
CA GLY A 210 19.67 20.52 0.59
C GLY A 210 18.44 19.85 -0.05
N THR A 211 17.36 19.64 0.72
CA THR A 211 16.07 19.18 0.22
C THR A 211 15.50 20.12 -0.83
N ARG A 212 15.55 21.44 -0.62
CA ARG A 212 15.02 22.43 -1.58
C ARG A 212 15.73 22.31 -2.94
N THR A 213 17.06 22.26 -2.93
CA THR A 213 17.87 22.05 -4.13
C THR A 213 17.55 20.72 -4.82
N ARG A 214 17.36 19.63 -4.06
CA ARG A 214 17.01 18.31 -4.62
C ARG A 214 15.66 18.37 -5.34
N LEU A 215 14.65 18.98 -4.72
CA LEU A 215 13.32 19.11 -5.30
C LEU A 215 13.32 20.00 -6.56
N ILE A 216 14.03 21.14 -6.55
CA ILE A 216 14.20 21.97 -7.75
C ILE A 216 14.80 21.15 -8.90
N ARG A 217 15.89 20.42 -8.64
CA ARG A 217 16.51 19.55 -9.64
C ARG A 217 15.56 18.48 -10.15
N LYS A 218 14.73 17.90 -9.27
CA LYS A 218 13.73 16.91 -9.67
C LYS A 218 12.65 17.52 -10.57
N ILE A 219 12.13 18.70 -10.23
CA ILE A 219 11.12 19.41 -11.05
C ILE A 219 11.69 19.74 -12.43
N LEU A 220 12.90 20.30 -12.48
CA LEU A 220 13.55 20.64 -13.75
C LEU A 220 13.88 19.40 -14.58
N SER A 221 14.37 18.34 -13.95
CA SER A 221 14.61 17.05 -14.63
C SER A 221 13.33 16.48 -15.21
N TRP A 222 12.22 16.53 -14.47
CA TRP A 222 10.91 16.13 -14.99
C TRP A 222 10.46 17.03 -16.13
N ALA A 223 10.65 18.35 -16.07
CA ALA A 223 10.25 19.27 -17.13
C ALA A 223 11.07 19.09 -18.42
N LEU A 224 12.36 18.70 -18.31
CA LEU A 224 13.29 18.62 -19.44
C LEU A 224 13.42 17.22 -20.06
N SER A 225 13.08 16.15 -19.33
CA SER A 225 13.28 14.76 -19.75
C SER A 225 11.98 13.94 -19.80
N PRO A 226 11.87 12.92 -20.68
CA PRO A 226 12.84 12.53 -21.70
C PRO A 226 12.92 13.53 -22.87
N THR A 227 11.86 14.32 -23.05
CA THR A 227 11.83 15.49 -23.94
C THR A 227 11.32 16.70 -23.16
N PRO A 228 11.75 17.92 -23.53
CA PRO A 228 11.26 19.15 -22.92
C PRO A 228 9.74 19.28 -23.04
N LYS A 229 9.07 19.53 -21.90
CA LYS A 229 7.63 19.74 -21.81
C LYS A 229 7.35 21.23 -21.97
N GLU A 230 6.85 21.63 -23.13
CA GLU A 230 6.69 23.05 -23.52
C GLU A 230 5.86 23.85 -22.52
N GLU A 231 4.64 23.43 -22.22
CA GLU A 231 3.73 24.16 -21.32
C GLU A 231 4.34 24.37 -19.92
N PRO A 232 4.85 23.34 -19.21
CA PRO A 232 5.52 23.54 -17.93
C PRO A 232 6.72 24.51 -18.00
N LEU A 233 7.52 24.46 -19.07
CA LEU A 233 8.67 25.34 -19.23
C LEU A 233 8.25 26.80 -19.47
N VAL A 234 7.20 27.04 -20.25
CA VAL A 234 6.63 28.39 -20.44
C VAL A 234 6.14 28.95 -19.11
N HIS A 235 5.44 28.14 -18.30
CA HIS A 235 5.00 28.57 -16.97
C HIS A 235 6.18 28.91 -16.05
N LEU A 236 7.27 28.13 -16.08
CA LEU A 236 8.48 28.43 -15.31
C LEU A 236 9.16 29.72 -15.77
N LEU A 237 9.26 29.98 -17.08
CA LEU A 237 9.86 31.22 -17.60
C LEU A 237 9.10 32.47 -17.18
N ALA A 238 7.77 32.36 -17.04
CA ALA A 238 6.92 33.44 -16.54
C ALA A 238 6.95 33.58 -15.00
N PHE A 239 7.60 32.66 -14.29
CA PHE A 239 7.54 32.59 -12.84
C PHE A 239 8.60 33.50 -12.17
N PRO A 240 8.25 34.27 -11.11
CA PRO A 240 9.22 35.10 -10.41
C PRO A 240 10.13 34.24 -9.50
N PHE A 241 11.33 33.93 -9.99
CA PHE A 241 12.35 33.19 -9.23
C PHE A 241 12.98 34.03 -8.12
N SER A 242 13.24 33.39 -6.97
CA SER A 242 14.05 34.01 -5.90
C SER A 242 15.54 34.03 -6.27
N LEU A 243 16.35 34.80 -5.55
CA LEU A 243 17.81 34.83 -5.76
C LEU A 243 18.44 33.43 -5.64
N PHE A 244 17.97 32.63 -4.67
CA PHE A 244 18.38 31.24 -4.50
C PHE A 244 18.04 30.35 -5.70
N GLU A 245 16.92 30.61 -6.37
CA GLU A 245 16.50 29.81 -7.54
C GLU A 245 17.24 30.23 -8.82
N GLN A 246 17.85 31.41 -8.82
CA GLN A 246 18.66 31.93 -9.94
C GLN A 246 20.15 31.59 -9.81
N SER A 247 20.63 31.21 -8.62
CA SER A 247 22.02 30.83 -8.34
C SER A 247 22.32 29.38 -8.69
#